data_AF-A0A3M1E4P2-F1
#
_entry.id   AF-A0A3M1E4P2-F1
#
_cell.length_a   1.000
_cell.length_b   1.000
_cell.length_c   1.000
_cell.angle_alpha   90.00
_cell.angle_beta   90.00
_cell.angle_gamma   90.00
#
_symmetry.space_group_name_H-M   'P 1'
#
loop_
_entity.id
_entity.type
_entity.pdbx_description
1 polymer ?
#
loop_
_entity_poly.entity_id
_entity_poly.type
_entity_poly.pdbx_seq_one_letter_code
_entity_poly.pdbx_strand_id
1 'polypeptide(L)' 'MALWLFLCALVSVATTAAIIWVLASESYAFFRQVSPWSFLFGTRWAPLLEPRSYGVLPLVCGTWLV' A
#
# COMPACT_ATOMS: atom_id res chain seq x y z
N MET A 1 -32.39 -5.41 -19.47
CA MET A 1 -31.01 -5.12 -19.89
C MET A 1 -30.35 -4.06 -19.02
N ALA A 2 -30.89 -2.83 -18.93
CA ALA A 2 -30.28 -1.72 -18.18
C ALA A 2 -30.02 -2.01 -16.69
N LEU A 3 -30.94 -2.69 -16.00
CA LEU A 3 -30.77 -3.06 -14.58
C LEU A 3 -29.52 -3.93 -14.35
N TRP A 4 -29.18 -4.82 -15.28
CA TRP A 4 -28.04 -5.72 -15.15
C TRP A 4 -26.71 -4.99 -15.30
N LEU A 5 -26.65 -4.04 -16.23
CA LEU A 5 -25.50 -3.15 -16.40
C LEU A 5 -25.30 -2.24 -15.17
N PHE A 6 -26.40 -1.72 -14.61
CA PHE A 6 -26.36 -0.90 -13.40
C PHE A 6 -25.83 -1.70 -12.20
N LEU A 7 -26.32 -2.92 -11.98
CA LEU A 7 -25.83 -3.78 -10.88
C LEU A 7 -24.35 -4.14 -11.07
N CYS A 8 -23.93 -4.44 -12.29
CA CYS A 8 -22.52 -4.71 -12.59
C CYS A 8 -21.62 -3.50 -12.27
N ALA A 9 -22.05 -2.30 -12.69
CA ALA A 9 -21.35 -1.06 -12.37
C ALA A 9 -21.30 -0.80 -10.85
N LEU A 10 -22.41 -1.04 -10.13
CA LEU A 10 -22.46 -0.89 -8.68
C LEU A 10 -21.49 -1.83 -7.97
N VAL A 11 -21.44 -3.11 -8.38
CA VAL A 11 -20.51 -4.10 -7.83
C VAL A 11 -19.07 -3.70 -8.10
N SER A 12 -18.76 -3.22 -9.31
CA SER A 12 -17.42 -2.73 -9.65
C SER A 12 -17.00 -1.58 -8.74
N VAL A 13 -17.84 -0.55 -8.59
CA VAL A 13 -17.57 0.60 -7.71
C VAL A 13 -17.43 0.17 -6.25
N ALA A 14 -18.31 -0.71 -5.76
CA ALA A 14 -18.26 -1.23 -4.40
C ALA A 14 -16.96 -2.01 -4.14
N THR A 15 -16.51 -2.80 -5.12
CA THR A 15 -15.25 -3.54 -5.02
C THR A 15 -14.05 -2.60 -4.97
N THR A 16 -14.02 -1.56 -5.82
CA THR A 16 -12.97 -0.54 -5.78
C THR A 16 -12.96 0.22 -4.45
N ALA A 17 -14.13 0.60 -3.93
CA ALA A 17 -14.24 1.26 -2.63
C ALA A 17 -13.74 0.35 -1.49
N ALA A 18 -14.05 -0.95 -1.54
CA ALA A 18 -13.55 -1.93 -0.58
C ALA A 18 -12.03 -2.08 -0.64
N ILE A 19 -11.44 -2.13 -1.84
CA ILE A 19 -9.97 -2.16 -2.02
C ILE A 19 -9.32 -0.92 -1.39
N ILE A 20 -9.85 0.27 -1.68
CA ILE A 20 -9.34 1.52 -1.12
C ILE A 20 -9.43 1.49 0.41
N TRP A 21 -10.56 1.05 0.97
CA TRP A 21 -10.77 0.96 2.41
C TRP A 21 -9.76 0.02 3.09
N VAL A 22 -9.57 -1.19 2.55
CA VAL A 22 -8.62 -2.17 3.10
C VAL A 22 -7.19 -1.63 3.01
N LEU A 23 -6.79 -1.11 1.85
CA LEU A 23 -5.44 -0.55 1.69
C LEU A 23 -5.18 0.62 2.63
N ALA A 24 -6.15 1.52 2.80
CA ALA A 24 -6.01 2.67 3.69
C ALA A 24 -5.92 2.27 5.16
N SER A 25 -6.76 1.33 5.61
CA SER A 25 -6.76 0.86 7.01
C SER A 25 -5.49 0.11 7.37
N GLU A 26 -5.02 -0.80 6.52
CA GLU A 26 -3.76 -1.52 6.73
C GLU A 26 -2.54 -0.59 6.66
N SER A 27 -2.52 0.34 5.70
CA SER A 27 -1.46 1.36 5.60
C SER A 27 -1.43 2.25 6.84
N TYR A 28 -2.59 2.68 7.34
CA TYR A 28 -2.68 3.47 8.55
C TYR A 28 -2.12 2.71 9.76
N ALA A 29 -2.48 1.43 9.94
CA ALA A 29 -1.95 0.59 11.02
C ALA A 29 -0.42 0.43 10.93
N PHE A 30 0.13 0.30 9.72
CA PHE A 30 1.58 0.28 9.48
C PHE A 30 2.24 1.61 9.86
N PHE A 31 1.71 2.74 9.38
CA PHE A 31 2.29 4.07 9.64
C PHE A 31 2.13 4.55 11.09
N ARG A 32 1.31 3.86 11.92
CA ARG A 32 1.32 4.05 13.38
C ARG A 32 2.60 3.52 14.03
N GLN A 33 3.26 2.54 13.42
CA GLN A 33 4.49 1.94 13.94
C GLN A 33 5.74 2.51 13.26
N VAL A 34 5.63 2.91 12.00
CA VAL A 34 6.72 3.42 11.17
C VAL A 34 6.38 4.83 10.72
N SER A 35 7.27 5.80 10.94
CA SER A 35 6.97 7.17 10.48
C SER A 35 6.96 7.22 8.94
N PRO A 36 6.00 7.94 8.31
CA PRO A 36 5.99 8.10 6.85
C PRO A 36 7.30 8.65 6.30
N TRP A 37 7.98 9.51 7.05
CA TRP A 37 9.28 10.06 6.66
C TRP A 37 10.39 9.01 6.64
N SER A 38 10.44 8.12 7.65
CA SER A 38 11.41 7.01 7.67
C SER A 38 11.14 5.97 6.59
N PHE A 39 9.88 5.76 6.22
CA PHE A 39 9.51 4.91 5.10
C PHE A 39 9.96 5.52 3.76
N LEU A 40 9.65 6.79 3.50
CA LEU A 40 9.93 7.46 2.23
C LEU A 40 11.42 7.77 2.01
N PHE A 41 12.13 8.22 3.04
CA PHE A 41 13.53 8.67 2.94
C PHE A 41 14.52 7.70 3.57
N GLY A 42 14.06 6.60 4.15
CA GLY A 42 14.94 5.57 4.71
C GLY A 42 15.76 4.87 3.62
N THR A 43 17.05 4.71 3.88
CA THR A 43 18.01 4.09 2.96
C THR A 43 18.31 2.62 3.29
N ARG A 44 17.59 2.05 4.27
CA ARG A 44 17.77 0.65 4.69
C ARG A 44 16.43 -0.10 4.66
N TRP A 45 16.45 -1.25 4.02
CA TRP A 45 15.37 -2.22 4.03
C TRP A 45 15.80 -3.47 4.82
N ALA A 46 15.31 -3.60 6.05
CA ALA A 46 15.55 -4.75 6.91
C ALA A 46 14.32 -5.01 7.81
N PRO A 47 13.21 -5.51 7.26
CA PRO A 47 11.99 -5.76 8.02
C PRO A 47 12.10 -6.96 8.98
N LEU A 48 13.01 -7.89 8.70
CA LEU A 48 13.19 -9.14 9.45
C LEU A 48 14.32 -9.10 10.50
N LEU A 49 15.23 -8.14 10.40
CA LEU A 49 16.41 -8.04 11.27
C LEU A 49 16.22 -6.90 12.28
N GLU A 50 16.59 -7.13 13.53
CA GLU A 50 16.62 -6.06 14.53
C GLU A 50 17.94 -5.26 14.43
N PRO A 51 17.89 -3.91 14.47
CA PRO A 51 16.71 -3.06 14.49
C PRO A 51 15.98 -3.02 13.13
N ARG A 52 14.64 -3.11 13.18
CA ARG A 52 13.77 -3.16 11.99
C ARG A 52 13.78 -1.83 11.24
N SER A 53 13.84 -1.90 9.91
CA SER A 53 13.81 -0.72 9.03
C SER A 53 13.03 -1.02 7.75
N TYR A 54 12.21 -0.06 7.31
CA TYR A 54 11.26 -0.20 6.20
C TYR A 54 11.45 0.89 5.13
N GLY A 55 12.67 1.36 4.91
CA GLY A 55 12.95 2.39 3.91
C GLY A 55 12.69 1.88 2.49
N VAL A 56 11.91 2.63 1.70
CA VAL A 56 11.47 2.22 0.35
C VAL A 56 12.51 2.50 -0.73
N LEU A 57 13.40 3.48 -0.53
CA LEU A 57 14.39 3.90 -1.53
C LEU A 57 15.26 2.76 -2.08
N PRO A 58 15.80 1.84 -1.26
CA PRO A 58 16.62 0.73 -1.76
C PRO A 58 15.85 -0.19 -2.72
N LEU A 59 14.53 -0.35 -2.51
CA LEU A 59 13.67 -1.16 -3.38
C LEU A 59 13.47 -0.46 -4.72
N VAL A 60 13.18 0.85 -4.70
CA VAL A 60 12.99 1.67 -5.92
C VAL A 60 14.29 1.74 -6.73
N CYS A 61 15.42 1.99 -6.07
CA CYS A 61 16.73 1.98 -6.73
C CYS A 61 17.06 0.59 -7.29
N GLY A 62 16.71 -0.48 -6.56
CA GLY A 62 16.87 -1.86 -7.03
C GLY A 62 16.06 -2.17 -8.29
N THR A 63 14.82 -1.68 -8.39
CA THR A 63 13.99 -1.85 -9.60
C THR A 63 14.56 -1.13 -10.83
N TRP A 64 15.35 -0.07 -10.64
CA TRP A 64 15.96 0.68 -11.74
C TRP A 64 17.29 0.07 -12.23
N LEU A 65 17.87 -0.80 -11.42
CA LEU A 65 19.17 -1.43 -11.69
C LEU A 65 19.04 -2.68 -12.59
N VAL A 66 17.82 -3.20 -12.73
CA VAL A 66 17.44 -4.31 -13.62
C VAL A 66 17.10 -3.80 -15.01
#